data_AF-A0A0C3NTY1-F1
#
_entry.id   AF-A0A0C3NTY1-F1
#
_cell.length_a   1.000
_cell.length_b   1.000
_cell.length_c   1.000
_cell.angle_alpha   90.00
_cell.angle_beta   90.00
_cell.angle_gamma   90.00
#
_symmetry.space_group_name_H-M   'P 1'
#
loop_
_entity.id
_entity.type
_entity.pdbx_description
1 polymer ?
#
loop_
_entity_poly.entity_id
_entity_poly.type
_entity_poly.pdbx_seq_one_letter_code
_entity_poly.pdbx_strand_id
1 'polypeptide(L)'
;MLLTVNTVVYPDVEYADTETAFLQPLIVTVCFSGPVPRHLIHTDIPIEISASISEEYKGITLPVIRAKAWIFPHLHCSLLTNKWQSLHIMPGSIDQEDSAGDFPIPFLPLASTFNPMDTCHWAALSKDIERWLVNDIRTTSVPQWAWGHDAFWLAYIAAHLMFPNGSWSAWDPRIPMEGQFIEEWLNDDGTNGSADGISSNETAEHPLLSNIWESFSRHIALFYPFVLIPVS
;
A
#
# COMPACT_ATOMS: atom_id res chain seq x y z
N MET A 1 11.13 -2.97 31.78
CA MET A 1 9.68 -3.16 31.90
C MET A 1 9.14 -3.10 30.49
N LEU A 2 8.49 -4.17 29.99
CA LEU A 2 7.92 -4.16 28.64
C LEU A 2 6.62 -3.36 28.67
N LEU A 3 6.43 -2.47 27.70
CA LEU A 3 5.14 -1.83 27.48
C LEU A 3 4.31 -2.76 26.59
N THR A 4 3.22 -3.30 27.13
CA THR A 4 2.39 -4.28 26.42
C THR A 4 1.02 -3.69 26.13
N VAL A 5 0.59 -3.82 24.87
CA VAL A 5 -0.77 -3.51 24.44
C VAL A 5 -1.44 -4.84 24.06
N ASN A 6 -2.59 -5.12 24.66
CA ASN A 6 -3.36 -6.32 24.38
C ASN A 6 -4.65 -5.94 23.64
N THR A 7 -4.90 -6.60 22.52
CA THR A 7 -6.14 -6.45 21.74
C THR A 7 -6.73 -7.81 21.48
N VAL A 8 -8.05 -7.94 21.65
CA VAL A 8 -8.80 -9.16 21.30
C VAL A 8 -9.50 -8.89 19.97
N VAL A 9 -9.38 -9.84 19.06
CA VAL A 9 -9.89 -9.78 17.69
C VAL A 9 -10.62 -11.08 17.39
N TYR A 10 -11.70 -10.99 16.62
CA TYR A 10 -12.56 -12.12 16.28
C TYR A 10 -12.50 -12.33 14.77
N PRO A 11 -11.66 -13.26 14.28
CA PRO A 11 -11.60 -13.56 12.86
C PRO A 11 -12.89 -14.24 12.39
N ASP A 12 -13.24 -14.01 11.13
CA ASP A 12 -14.41 -14.64 10.52
C ASP A 12 -14.24 -16.17 10.45
N VAL A 13 -15.38 -16.85 10.53
CA VAL A 13 -15.45 -18.31 10.49
C VAL A 13 -16.08 -18.73 9.16
N GLU A 14 -15.33 -19.49 8.37
CA GLU A 14 -15.84 -20.11 7.15
C GLU A 14 -16.23 -21.56 7.42
N TYR A 15 -17.47 -21.92 7.13
CA TYR A 15 -17.97 -23.29 7.25
C TYR A 15 -17.66 -24.06 5.97
N ALA A 16 -16.80 -25.06 6.05
CA ALA A 16 -16.50 -25.91 4.90
C ALA A 16 -17.56 -26.99 4.69
N ASP A 17 -18.14 -27.50 5.78
CA ASP A 17 -19.29 -28.41 5.78
C ASP A 17 -20.07 -28.33 7.10
N THR A 18 -20.92 -29.32 7.37
CA THR A 18 -21.75 -29.36 8.59
C THR A 18 -20.98 -29.65 9.88
N GLU A 19 -19.74 -30.13 9.77
CA GLU A 19 -18.92 -30.59 10.90
C GLU A 19 -17.61 -29.81 11.03
N THR A 20 -17.19 -29.08 9.99
CA THR A 20 -15.90 -28.41 9.93
C THR A 20 -16.03 -26.92 9.58
N ALA A 21 -15.30 -26.12 10.32
CA ALA A 21 -15.19 -24.69 10.12
C ALA A 21 -13.74 -24.24 10.30
N PHE A 22 -13.35 -23.22 9.54
CA PHE A 22 -11.99 -22.69 9.52
C PHE A 22 -12.02 -21.21 9.88
N LEU A 23 -11.06 -20.80 10.71
CA LEU A 23 -10.80 -19.38 10.93
C LEU A 23 -10.16 -18.81 9.67
N GLN A 24 -10.74 -17.73 9.16
CA GLN A 24 -10.11 -16.98 8.08
C GLN A 24 -8.78 -16.37 8.54
N PRO A 25 -7.78 -16.26 7.65
CA PRO A 25 -6.53 -15.59 7.96
C PRO A 25 -6.77 -14.15 8.42
N LEU A 26 -6.18 -13.79 9.56
CA LEU A 26 -6.24 -12.43 10.09
C LEU A 26 -4.95 -11.68 9.79
N ILE A 27 -5.07 -10.46 9.26
CA ILE A 27 -3.94 -9.54 9.07
C ILE A 27 -3.91 -8.57 10.26
N VAL A 28 -2.79 -8.55 10.99
CA VAL A 28 -2.58 -7.63 12.11
C VAL A 28 -1.38 -6.74 11.81
N THR A 29 -1.60 -5.42 11.79
CA THR A 29 -0.54 -4.41 11.62
C THR A 29 -0.16 -3.84 12.98
N VAL A 30 1.11 -3.90 13.34
CA VAL A 30 1.64 -3.36 14.60
C VAL A 30 2.56 -2.18 14.29
N CYS A 31 2.22 -1.00 14.80
CA CYS A 31 2.98 0.23 14.58
C CYS A 31 3.60 0.72 15.90
N PHE A 32 4.88 1.11 15.85
CA PHE A 32 5.59 1.71 16.97
C PHE A 32 5.84 3.19 16.66
N SER A 33 5.11 4.09 17.33
CA SER A 33 5.28 5.53 17.15
C SER A 33 6.20 6.11 18.22
N GLY A 34 7.09 7.02 17.80
CA GLY A 34 7.97 7.79 18.68
C GLY A 34 9.46 7.66 18.34
N PRO A 35 10.29 8.60 18.84
CA PRO A 35 11.72 8.60 18.57
C PRO A 35 12.43 7.49 19.36
N VAL A 36 13.25 6.69 18.66
CA VAL A 36 14.18 5.75 19.31
C VAL A 36 15.51 6.46 19.55
N PRO A 37 16.01 6.55 20.80
CA PRO A 37 17.28 7.19 21.08
C PRO A 37 18.44 6.50 20.35
N ARG A 38 19.22 7.27 19.57
CA ARG A 38 20.30 6.73 18.71
C ARG A 38 21.35 5.90 19.47
N HIS A 39 21.61 6.25 20.73
CA HIS A 39 22.55 5.53 21.58
C HIS A 39 22.04 4.16 22.08
N LEU A 40 20.77 3.81 21.81
CA LEU A 40 20.21 2.49 22.09
C LEU A 40 20.19 1.60 20.84
N ILE A 41 20.47 2.16 19.66
CA ILE A 41 20.51 1.46 18.38
C ILE A 41 21.94 0.97 18.15
N HIS A 42 22.33 -0.07 18.90
CA HIS A 42 23.61 -0.76 18.68
C HIS A 42 23.43 -2.07 17.88
N THR A 43 22.18 -2.55 17.76
CA THR A 43 21.76 -3.78 17.09
C THR A 43 20.29 -3.66 16.65
N ASP A 44 19.74 -4.71 16.05
CA ASP A 44 18.30 -4.85 15.81
C ASP A 44 17.50 -4.66 17.10
N ILE A 45 16.37 -3.95 17.01
CA ILE A 45 15.44 -3.76 18.13
C ILE A 45 14.58 -5.02 18.25
N PRO A 46 14.63 -5.76 19.36
CA PRO A 46 13.82 -6.96 19.52
C PRO A 46 12.35 -6.59 19.67
N ILE A 47 11.49 -7.20 18.85
CA ILE A 47 10.04 -7.10 18.95
C ILE A 47 9.50 -8.48 19.26
N GLU A 48 8.74 -8.58 20.35
CA GLU A 48 8.02 -9.79 20.74
C GLU A 48 6.54 -9.63 20.39
N ILE A 49 6.00 -10.58 19.62
CA ILE A 49 4.57 -10.67 19.31
C ILE A 49 4.11 -12.03 19.80
N SER A 50 3.07 -12.03 20.63
CA SER A 50 2.43 -13.25 21.12
C SER A 50 0.99 -13.31 20.60
N ALA A 51 0.55 -14.53 20.27
CA ALA A 51 -0.82 -14.82 19.89
C ALA A 51 -1.28 -16.02 20.69
N SER A 52 -2.48 -15.92 21.26
CA SER A 52 -3.13 -16.99 22.02
C SER A 52 -4.55 -17.16 21.52
N ILE A 53 -5.08 -18.36 21.74
CA ILE A 53 -6.50 -18.66 21.54
C ILE A 53 -7.11 -19.06 22.89
N SER A 54 -8.42 -18.88 23.04
CA SER A 54 -9.11 -19.25 24.26
C SER A 54 -8.93 -20.74 24.58
N GLU A 55 -8.94 -21.08 25.87
CA GLU A 55 -8.62 -22.42 26.36
C GLU A 55 -9.57 -23.49 25.78
N GLU A 56 -10.82 -23.16 25.46
CA GLU A 56 -11.76 -24.10 24.84
C GLU A 56 -11.34 -24.56 23.43
N TYR A 57 -10.46 -23.83 22.75
CA TYR A 57 -9.96 -24.16 21.40
C TYR A 57 -8.57 -24.78 21.43
N LYS A 58 -7.98 -24.95 22.63
CA LYS A 58 -6.64 -25.47 22.82
C LYS A 58 -6.59 -26.94 22.40
N GLY A 59 -5.88 -27.22 21.31
CA GLY A 59 -5.76 -28.56 20.72
C GLY A 59 -6.59 -28.78 19.45
N ILE A 60 -7.48 -27.86 19.12
CA ILE A 60 -8.23 -27.88 17.85
C ILE A 60 -7.47 -27.08 16.79
N THR A 61 -6.97 -25.91 17.16
CA THR A 61 -6.18 -25.04 16.29
C THR A 61 -4.98 -24.48 17.04
N LEU A 62 -3.94 -24.14 16.29
CA LEU A 62 -2.71 -23.56 16.81
C LEU A 62 -2.51 -22.19 16.16
N PRO A 63 -2.30 -21.11 16.93
CA PRO A 63 -1.98 -19.83 16.37
C PRO A 63 -0.62 -19.93 15.65
N VAL A 64 -0.59 -19.48 14.40
CA VAL A 64 0.64 -19.43 13.61
C VAL A 64 0.94 -17.98 13.29
N ILE A 65 2.01 -17.45 13.87
CA ILE A 65 2.52 -16.12 13.51
C ILE A 65 3.49 -16.28 12.35
N ARG A 66 3.16 -15.65 11.22
CA ARG A 66 4.08 -15.48 10.09
C ARG A 66 4.46 -14.02 10.00
N ALA A 67 5.57 -13.66 10.64
CA ALA A 67 6.15 -12.34 10.51
C ALA A 67 7.19 -12.36 9.39
N LYS A 68 7.08 -11.41 8.48
CA LYS A 68 8.16 -11.07 7.55
C LYS A 68 8.57 -9.65 7.89
N ALA A 69 9.85 -9.44 8.19
CA ALA A 69 10.38 -8.10 8.34
C ALA A 69 10.10 -7.35 7.03
N TRP A 70 9.33 -6.27 7.12
CA TRP A 70 9.23 -5.31 6.04
C TRP A 70 10.52 -4.50 6.07
N ILE A 71 11.58 -5.09 5.52
CA ILE A 71 12.83 -4.39 5.36
C ILE A 71 12.51 -3.27 4.36
N PHE A 72 12.70 -2.02 4.76
CA PHE A 72 13.10 -1.00 3.81
C PHE A 72 14.62 -1.14 3.67
N PRO A 73 15.16 -1.75 2.60
CA PRO A 73 16.53 -1.46 2.24
C PRO A 73 16.56 -0.93 0.82
N HIS A 74 17.26 0.19 0.66
CA HIS A 74 17.96 0.48 -0.57
C HIS A 74 18.52 -0.82 -1.19
N LEU A 75 18.16 -1.05 -2.45
CA LEU A 75 18.78 -1.97 -3.41
C LEU A 75 19.18 -3.35 -2.90
N HIS A 76 18.37 -4.38 -3.17
CA HIS A 76 18.77 -5.46 -4.07
C HIS A 76 17.59 -6.39 -4.37
N CYS A 77 17.16 -6.40 -5.63
CA CYS A 77 16.16 -7.32 -6.14
C CYS A 77 16.80 -8.69 -6.37
N SER A 78 16.32 -9.73 -5.70
CA SER A 78 16.29 -11.08 -6.30
C SER A 78 15.53 -12.08 -5.46
N LEU A 79 14.65 -12.80 -6.17
CA LEU A 79 14.07 -14.10 -5.85
C LEU A 79 13.03 -14.07 -4.74
N LEU A 80 11.76 -14.16 -5.13
CA LEU A 80 10.90 -15.26 -4.70
C LEU A 80 9.75 -15.41 -5.69
N THR A 81 9.95 -16.36 -6.58
CA THR A 81 8.96 -16.93 -7.47
C THR A 81 7.95 -17.77 -6.67
N ASN A 82 6.74 -17.87 -7.24
CA ASN A 82 5.79 -18.97 -7.16
C ASN A 82 4.57 -18.83 -6.22
N LYS A 83 3.42 -18.69 -6.90
CA LYS A 83 2.10 -19.30 -6.61
C LYS A 83 1.30 -18.74 -5.43
N TRP A 84 0.49 -17.73 -5.71
CA TRP A 84 -0.77 -17.49 -4.99
C TRP A 84 -1.87 -17.49 -6.07
N GLN A 85 -2.60 -18.60 -6.16
CA GLN A 85 -3.67 -18.79 -7.15
C GLN A 85 -4.96 -18.14 -6.67
N SER A 86 -5.47 -17.30 -7.58
CA SER A 86 -6.81 -16.74 -7.75
C SER A 86 -7.95 -17.42 -6.99
N LEU A 87 -8.78 -16.64 -6.30
CA LEU A 87 -10.17 -16.99 -6.00
C LEU A 87 -11.10 -15.97 -6.68
N HIS A 88 -11.92 -16.52 -7.58
CA HIS A 88 -12.94 -15.85 -8.35
C HIS A 88 -14.06 -15.31 -7.46
N ILE A 89 -14.44 -14.05 -7.66
CA ILE A 89 -15.64 -13.44 -7.10
C ILE A 89 -16.77 -13.57 -8.13
N MET A 90 -17.94 -14.07 -7.71
CA MET A 90 -19.21 -13.87 -8.42
C MET A 90 -20.15 -13.02 -7.55
N PRO A 91 -20.98 -12.15 -8.17
CA PRO A 91 -21.72 -11.12 -7.46
C PRO A 91 -23.09 -11.60 -7.00
N GLY A 92 -23.47 -11.25 -5.77
CA GLY A 92 -24.81 -11.53 -5.25
C GLY A 92 -25.19 -10.66 -4.06
N SER A 93 -25.90 -9.57 -4.36
CA SER A 93 -26.97 -8.94 -3.55
C SER A 93 -26.67 -8.39 -2.15
N ILE A 94 -26.49 -7.07 -2.11
CA ILE A 94 -27.06 -6.06 -1.20
C ILE A 94 -27.68 -6.60 0.11
N ASP A 95 -27.02 -6.32 1.25
CA ASP A 95 -27.56 -5.43 2.29
C ASP A 95 -26.41 -4.86 3.15
N GLN A 96 -26.54 -3.58 3.44
CA GLN A 96 -25.53 -2.64 3.91
C GLN A 96 -25.55 -2.55 5.44
N GLU A 97 -24.51 -3.02 6.13
CA GLU A 97 -24.19 -2.63 7.51
C GLU A 97 -22.67 -2.79 7.79
N ASP A 98 -21.98 -1.64 7.93
CA ASP A 98 -20.74 -1.37 8.67
C ASP A 98 -19.68 -2.50 8.84
N SER A 99 -19.28 -3.15 7.75
CA SER A 99 -17.97 -3.83 7.71
C SER A 99 -16.89 -2.85 7.26
N ALA A 100 -16.02 -2.45 8.18
CA ALA A 100 -14.74 -1.81 7.87
C ALA A 100 -13.74 -2.75 7.15
N GLY A 101 -14.24 -3.80 6.48
CA GLY A 101 -13.46 -4.90 5.92
C GLY A 101 -13.59 -5.11 4.42
N ASP A 102 -14.44 -4.37 3.69
CA ASP A 102 -14.60 -4.58 2.25
C ASP A 102 -14.90 -3.28 1.50
N PHE A 103 -13.99 -2.30 1.62
CA PHE A 103 -14.07 -1.10 0.81
C PHE A 103 -13.46 -1.38 -0.57
N PRO A 104 -14.24 -1.33 -1.66
CA PRO A 104 -13.71 -1.64 -2.98
C PRO A 104 -12.66 -0.59 -3.36
N ILE A 105 -11.51 -1.08 -3.83
CA ILE A 105 -10.46 -0.27 -4.45
C ILE A 105 -10.64 -0.42 -5.97
N PRO A 106 -11.47 0.41 -6.62
CA PRO A 106 -11.97 0.14 -7.97
C PRO A 106 -10.91 0.31 -9.06
N PHE A 107 -9.77 0.94 -8.73
CA PHE A 107 -8.64 1.11 -9.62
C PHE A 107 -7.62 -0.03 -9.51
N LEU A 108 -7.88 -1.06 -8.69
CA LEU A 108 -7.04 -2.25 -8.56
C LEU A 108 -7.85 -3.55 -8.80
N PRO A 109 -7.22 -4.60 -9.34
CA PRO A 109 -5.86 -4.63 -9.89
C PRO A 109 -5.74 -3.71 -11.12
N LEU A 110 -4.51 -3.32 -11.45
CA LEU A 110 -4.26 -2.58 -12.68
C LEU A 110 -4.56 -3.48 -13.90
N ALA A 111 -4.91 -2.85 -15.01
CA ALA A 111 -5.09 -3.57 -16.27
C ALA A 111 -3.81 -4.33 -16.64
N SER A 112 -3.93 -5.53 -17.24
CA SER A 112 -2.75 -6.31 -17.67
C SER A 112 -1.92 -5.60 -18.75
N THR A 113 -2.49 -4.60 -19.40
CA THR A 113 -1.83 -3.72 -20.37
C THR A 113 -1.15 -2.51 -19.73
N PHE A 114 -1.29 -2.31 -18.41
CA PHE A 114 -0.68 -1.18 -17.72
C PHE A 114 0.85 -1.27 -17.87
N ASN A 115 1.43 -0.22 -18.42
CA ASN A 115 2.86 -0.07 -18.58
C ASN A 115 3.37 1.00 -17.59
N PRO A 116 4.14 0.61 -16.55
CA PRO A 116 4.71 1.54 -15.59
C PRO A 116 5.68 2.57 -16.18
N MET A 117 6.12 2.36 -17.42
CA MET A 117 7.01 3.28 -18.13
C MET A 117 6.24 4.26 -19.04
N ASP A 118 4.91 4.16 -19.07
CA ASP A 118 4.05 5.01 -19.91
C ASP A 118 3.31 6.01 -19.03
N THR A 119 3.65 7.30 -19.17
CA THR A 119 3.04 8.40 -18.41
C THR A 119 1.54 8.57 -18.70
N CYS A 120 1.05 8.12 -19.86
CA CYS A 120 -0.38 8.16 -20.17
C CYS A 120 -1.18 7.16 -19.32
N HIS A 121 -0.60 5.98 -19.05
CA HIS A 121 -1.23 5.01 -18.15
C HIS A 121 -1.27 5.53 -16.70
N TRP A 122 -0.20 6.18 -16.26
CA TRP A 122 -0.18 6.88 -14.97
C TRP A 122 -1.20 8.00 -14.88
N ALA A 123 -1.37 8.78 -15.96
CA ALA A 123 -2.38 9.85 -16.00
C ALA A 123 -3.79 9.27 -15.82
N ALA A 124 -4.12 8.18 -16.53
CA ALA A 124 -5.40 7.50 -16.37
C ALA A 124 -5.59 6.97 -14.92
N LEU A 125 -4.57 6.31 -14.37
CA LEU A 125 -4.60 5.79 -13.00
C LEU A 125 -4.77 6.91 -11.96
N SER A 126 -4.05 8.02 -12.10
CA SER A 126 -4.19 9.18 -11.20
C SER A 126 -5.61 9.72 -11.19
N LYS A 127 -6.30 9.70 -12.34
CA LYS A 127 -7.71 10.13 -12.44
C LYS A 127 -8.68 9.14 -11.84
N ASP A 128 -8.40 7.85 -11.91
CA ASP A 128 -9.23 6.85 -11.24
C ASP A 128 -9.08 6.91 -9.71
N ILE A 129 -7.86 7.13 -9.20
CA ILE A 129 -7.61 7.35 -7.77
C ILE A 129 -8.24 8.67 -7.31
N GLU A 130 -8.10 9.76 -8.09
CA GLU A 130 -8.74 11.05 -7.83
C GLU A 130 -10.26 10.88 -7.68
N ARG A 131 -10.90 10.19 -8.64
CA ARG A 131 -12.34 9.94 -8.61
C ARG A 131 -12.75 9.18 -7.35
N TRP A 132 -11.98 8.18 -6.95
CA TRP A 132 -12.26 7.36 -5.78
C TRP A 132 -12.11 8.14 -4.47
N LEU A 133 -11.01 8.88 -4.31
CA LEU A 133 -10.77 9.75 -3.15
C LEU A 133 -11.88 10.78 -2.94
N VAL A 134 -12.40 11.29 -4.04
CA VAL A 134 -13.29 12.44 -4.05
C VAL A 134 -14.77 12.05 -3.95
N ASN A 135 -15.16 10.93 -4.57
CA ASN A 135 -16.57 10.54 -4.69
C ASN A 135 -16.93 9.35 -3.79
N ASP A 136 -15.99 8.45 -3.54
CA ASP A 136 -16.29 7.18 -2.88
C ASP A 136 -15.90 7.24 -1.39
N ILE A 137 -14.78 7.90 -1.05
CA ILE A 137 -14.39 8.11 0.35
C ILE A 137 -15.02 9.38 0.91
N ARG A 138 -16.03 9.21 1.77
CA ARG A 138 -16.82 10.31 2.33
C ARG A 138 -16.09 11.13 3.41
N THR A 139 -15.03 10.59 4.00
CA THR A 139 -14.37 11.22 5.16
C THR A 139 -12.85 11.13 5.02
N THR A 140 -12.16 12.26 5.16
CA THR A 140 -10.69 12.33 5.07
C THR A 140 -9.97 11.78 6.31
N SER A 141 -10.70 11.50 7.40
CA SER A 141 -10.14 11.01 8.67
C SER A 141 -9.92 9.49 8.70
N VAL A 142 -10.25 8.77 7.63
CA VAL A 142 -10.06 7.31 7.56
C VAL A 142 -8.68 6.97 6.98
N PRO A 143 -7.99 5.94 7.47
CA PRO A 143 -6.67 5.53 6.98
C PRO A 143 -6.61 5.31 5.46
N GLN A 144 -7.71 4.86 4.86
CA GLN A 144 -7.85 4.62 3.42
C GLN A 144 -7.75 5.90 2.61
N TRP A 145 -8.22 7.03 3.16
CA TRP A 145 -8.11 8.31 2.48
C TRP A 145 -6.66 8.78 2.43
N ALA A 146 -5.95 8.71 3.57
CA ALA A 146 -4.52 9.05 3.62
C ALA A 146 -3.69 8.12 2.72
N TRP A 147 -3.97 6.81 2.76
CA TRP A 147 -3.36 5.86 1.84
C TRP A 147 -3.65 6.19 0.36
N GLY A 148 -4.91 6.47 0.03
CA GLY A 148 -5.31 6.86 -1.32
C GLY A 148 -4.64 8.13 -1.80
N HIS A 149 -4.50 9.10 -0.91
CA HIS A 149 -3.92 10.40 -1.16
C HIS A 149 -2.44 10.28 -1.55
N ASP A 150 -1.66 9.49 -0.81
CA ASP A 150 -0.27 9.19 -1.18
C ASP A 150 -0.20 8.39 -2.50
N ALA A 151 -1.12 7.44 -2.71
CA ALA A 151 -1.21 6.68 -3.97
C ALA A 151 -1.51 7.60 -5.18
N PHE A 152 -2.39 8.58 -4.99
CA PHE A 152 -2.71 9.60 -5.98
C PHE A 152 -1.46 10.41 -6.33
N TRP A 153 -0.72 10.92 -5.34
CA TRP A 153 0.46 11.74 -5.60
C TRP A 153 1.56 10.96 -6.32
N LEU A 154 1.79 9.70 -5.96
CA LEU A 154 2.71 8.82 -6.68
C LEU A 154 2.29 8.65 -8.15
N ALA A 155 1.02 8.37 -8.42
CA ALA A 155 0.53 8.20 -9.79
C ALA A 155 0.55 9.51 -10.58
N TYR A 156 0.22 10.63 -9.94
CA TYR A 156 0.17 11.95 -10.56
C TYR A 156 1.57 12.45 -10.92
N ILE A 157 2.56 12.28 -10.05
CA ILE A 157 3.97 12.60 -10.35
C ILE A 157 4.51 11.71 -11.47
N ALA A 158 4.16 10.42 -11.50
CA ALA A 158 4.53 9.55 -12.60
C ALA A 158 3.92 9.99 -13.95
N ALA A 159 2.72 10.58 -13.93
CA ALA A 159 2.09 11.18 -15.10
C ALA A 159 2.73 12.50 -15.52
N HIS A 160 3.34 13.23 -14.58
CA HIS A 160 3.87 14.57 -14.74
C HIS A 160 5.27 14.69 -14.13
N LEU A 161 6.27 14.04 -14.73
CA LEU A 161 7.64 13.94 -14.18
C LEU A 161 8.33 15.28 -13.90
N MET A 162 7.89 16.35 -14.55
CA MET A 162 8.42 17.70 -14.33
C MET A 162 7.73 18.45 -13.18
N PHE A 163 6.81 17.82 -12.45
CA PHE A 163 6.11 18.44 -11.33
C PHE A 163 7.06 18.73 -10.15
N PRO A 164 7.02 19.94 -9.55
CA PRO A 164 6.08 21.04 -9.80
C PRO A 164 6.53 22.05 -10.88
N ASN A 165 7.76 21.95 -11.37
CA ASN A 165 8.44 22.96 -12.21
C ASN A 165 8.11 22.93 -13.71
N GLY A 166 7.15 22.11 -14.14
CA GLY A 166 6.74 21.94 -15.53
C GLY A 166 5.24 22.14 -15.76
N SER A 167 4.77 21.73 -16.94
CA SER A 167 3.34 21.71 -17.24
C SER A 167 2.68 20.46 -16.66
N TRP A 168 1.58 20.64 -15.95
CA TRP A 168 0.81 19.57 -15.35
C TRP A 168 -0.68 19.87 -15.44
N SER A 169 -1.49 18.82 -15.35
CA SER A 169 -2.94 18.94 -15.49
C SER A 169 -3.60 19.24 -14.15
N ALA A 170 -4.62 20.09 -14.09
CA ALA A 170 -5.26 20.37 -12.81
C ALA A 170 -5.88 19.10 -12.18
N TRP A 171 -5.71 18.96 -10.86
CA TRP A 171 -6.37 17.95 -10.04
C TRP A 171 -7.54 18.56 -9.25
N ASP A 172 -8.38 17.73 -8.63
CA ASP A 172 -9.49 18.21 -7.80
C ASP A 172 -8.94 18.88 -6.52
N PRO A 173 -9.31 20.14 -6.21
CA PRO A 173 -8.76 20.88 -5.07
C PRO A 173 -9.14 20.30 -3.71
N ARG A 174 -10.06 19.32 -3.65
CA ARG A 174 -10.34 18.55 -2.44
C ARG A 174 -9.22 17.57 -2.09
N ILE A 175 -8.27 17.34 -2.99
CA ILE A 175 -7.04 16.61 -2.72
C ILE A 175 -5.95 17.64 -2.35
N PRO A 176 -5.65 17.81 -1.04
CA PRO A 176 -4.64 18.74 -0.57
C PRO A 176 -3.24 18.37 -1.09
N MET A 177 -2.39 19.37 -1.24
CA MET A 177 -0.96 19.23 -1.52
C MET A 177 -0.18 19.17 -0.21
N GLU A 178 -0.69 18.38 0.72
CA GLU A 178 -0.21 18.21 2.09
C GLU A 178 -0.24 16.72 2.40
N GLY A 179 0.78 16.21 3.08
CA GLY A 179 0.97 14.77 3.29
C GLY A 179 2.44 14.38 3.20
N GLN A 180 2.81 13.31 3.91
CA GLN A 180 4.21 12.96 4.12
C GLN A 180 4.96 12.80 2.80
N PHE A 181 4.39 12.07 1.83
CA PHE A 181 5.06 11.83 0.56
C PHE A 181 5.23 13.11 -0.28
N ILE A 182 4.16 13.89 -0.46
CA ILE A 182 4.19 15.07 -1.34
C ILE A 182 5.06 16.18 -0.75
N GLU A 183 5.07 16.33 0.58
CA GLU A 183 5.97 17.27 1.25
C GLU A 183 7.43 16.85 1.10
N GLU A 184 7.76 15.56 1.27
CA GLU A 184 9.10 15.05 1.00
C GLU A 184 9.53 15.29 -0.46
N TRP A 185 8.62 15.06 -1.42
CA TRP A 185 8.87 15.31 -2.84
C TRP A 185 9.15 16.79 -3.14
N LEU A 186 8.38 17.71 -2.55
CA LEU A 186 8.53 19.14 -2.79
C LEU A 186 9.76 19.74 -2.11
N ASN A 187 10.21 19.16 -1.00
CA ASN A 187 11.40 19.59 -0.27
C ASN A 187 12.71 18.98 -0.82
N ASP A 188 12.63 18.00 -1.74
CA ASP A 188 13.80 17.54 -2.49
C ASP A 188 14.16 18.62 -3.51
N ASP A 189 15.01 19.58 -3.08
CA ASP A 189 15.52 20.74 -3.83
C ASP A 189 16.41 20.36 -5.04
N GLY A 190 16.02 19.34 -5.81
CA GLY A 190 16.64 19.02 -7.09
C GLY A 190 18.10 18.57 -6.97
N THR A 191 18.51 17.90 -5.90
CA THR A 191 19.87 17.30 -5.88
C THR A 191 19.97 16.08 -6.80
N ASN A 192 18.85 15.54 -7.26
CA ASN A 192 18.78 14.61 -8.41
C ASN A 192 18.48 15.33 -9.75
N GLY A 193 18.43 16.67 -9.73
CA GLY A 193 18.04 17.54 -10.83
C GLY A 193 18.98 18.72 -11.05
N SER A 194 20.26 18.61 -10.68
CA SER A 194 21.30 19.52 -11.16
C SER A 194 21.59 19.21 -12.64
N ALA A 195 20.65 19.57 -13.50
CA ALA A 195 20.91 19.86 -14.90
C ALA A 195 21.71 21.17 -14.97
N ASP A 196 22.99 21.10 -14.59
CA ASP A 196 23.97 22.01 -15.15
C ASP A 196 23.96 21.73 -16.65
N GLY A 197 23.52 22.73 -17.40
CA GLY A 197 22.88 22.55 -18.70
C GLY A 197 23.65 21.65 -19.65
N ILE A 198 22.94 20.68 -20.24
CA ILE A 198 23.06 20.25 -21.64
C ILE A 198 21.95 19.22 -21.91
N SER A 199 21.15 19.53 -22.93
CA SER A 199 20.49 18.60 -23.85
C SER A 199 19.45 17.61 -23.30
N SER A 200 18.20 17.85 -23.72
CA SER A 200 17.18 16.86 -24.08
C SER A 200 17.73 15.42 -24.14
N ASN A 201 17.32 14.58 -23.19
CA ASN A 201 17.64 13.16 -23.20
C ASN A 201 16.50 12.38 -22.52
N GLU A 202 15.76 11.62 -23.32
CA GLU A 202 14.76 10.59 -22.95
C GLU A 202 15.32 9.52 -21.97
N THR A 203 16.60 9.62 -21.60
CA THR A 203 17.36 8.63 -20.84
C THR A 203 17.20 8.77 -19.32
N ALA A 204 16.79 9.93 -18.80
CA ALA A 204 16.62 10.16 -17.35
C ALA A 204 15.20 9.85 -16.84
N GLU A 205 14.22 9.74 -17.74
CA GLU A 205 12.81 9.49 -17.39
C GLU A 205 12.57 8.04 -16.96
N HIS A 206 13.26 7.10 -17.60
CA HIS A 206 13.11 5.67 -17.31
C HIS A 206 13.54 5.27 -15.88
N PRO A 207 14.71 5.72 -15.35
CA PRO A 207 15.08 5.48 -13.96
C PRO A 207 14.07 6.08 -12.97
N LEU A 208 13.57 7.28 -13.25
CA LEU A 208 12.62 7.97 -12.38
C LEU A 208 11.28 7.22 -12.31
N LEU A 209 10.71 6.85 -13.46
CA LEU A 209 9.48 6.06 -13.53
C LEU A 209 9.63 4.69 -12.86
N SER A 210 10.81 4.07 -12.96
CA SER A 210 11.09 2.81 -12.26
C SER A 210 11.05 2.99 -10.74
N ASN A 211 11.66 4.06 -10.23
CA ASN A 211 11.65 4.38 -8.80
C ASN A 211 10.24 4.70 -8.28
N ILE A 212 9.46 5.45 -9.07
CA ILE A 212 8.07 5.77 -8.73
C ILE A 212 7.21 4.51 -8.76
N TRP A 213 7.37 3.63 -9.75
CA TRP A 213 6.68 2.35 -9.83
C TRP A 213 6.96 1.46 -8.61
N GLU A 214 8.21 1.37 -8.17
CA GLU A 214 8.57 0.62 -6.96
C GLU A 214 7.90 1.23 -5.72
N SER A 215 7.96 2.55 -5.59
CA SER A 215 7.34 3.29 -4.47
C SER A 215 5.82 3.11 -4.45
N PHE A 216 5.19 3.20 -5.61
CA PHE A 216 3.76 2.97 -5.81
C PHE A 216 3.37 1.54 -5.46
N SER A 217 4.05 0.54 -6.01
CA SER A 217 3.76 -0.88 -5.74
C SER A 217 3.87 -1.19 -4.25
N ARG A 218 4.90 -0.63 -3.58
CA ARG A 218 5.12 -0.79 -2.14
C ARG A 218 4.01 -0.13 -1.33
N HIS A 219 3.59 1.07 -1.72
CA HIS A 219 2.54 1.81 -1.03
C HIS A 219 1.17 1.14 -1.20
N ILE A 220 0.85 0.67 -2.39
CA ILE A 220 -0.40 -0.03 -2.67
C ILE A 220 -0.53 -1.33 -1.86
N ALA A 221 0.57 -2.05 -1.65
CA ALA A 221 0.60 -3.29 -0.88
C ALA A 221 0.13 -3.13 0.59
N LEU A 222 0.04 -1.91 1.12
CA LEU A 222 -0.50 -1.64 2.47
C LEU A 222 -1.99 -1.98 2.60
N PHE A 223 -2.78 -1.76 1.55
CA PHE A 223 -4.23 -2.03 1.52
C PHE A 223 -4.65 -3.00 0.41
N TYR A 224 -3.73 -3.37 -0.49
CA TYR A 224 -3.97 -4.32 -1.57
C TYR A 224 -2.78 -5.29 -1.72
N PRO A 225 -2.70 -6.36 -0.91
CA PRO A 225 -1.57 -7.30 -0.89
C PRO A 225 -1.61 -8.33 -2.04
N PHE A 226 -2.33 -8.04 -3.13
CA PHE A 226 -2.47 -8.93 -4.28
C PHE A 226 -1.59 -8.47 -5.47
N VAL A 227 -1.51 -9.30 -6.50
CA VAL A 227 -0.75 -8.98 -7.72
C VAL A 227 -1.29 -7.69 -8.36
N LEU A 228 -0.42 -6.69 -8.54
CA LEU A 228 -0.80 -5.37 -9.06
C LEU A 228 -1.20 -5.43 -10.53
N ILE A 229 -0.43 -6.16 -11.35
CA ILE A 229 -0.67 -6.36 -12.79
C ILE A 229 -0.88 -7.86 -13.01
N PRO A 230 -2.12 -8.32 -13.30
CA PRO A 230 -2.38 -9.73 -13.53
C PRO A 230 -1.68 -10.20 -14.80
N VAL A 231 -1.00 -11.34 -14.72
CA VAL A 231 -0.39 -12.00 -15.88
C VAL A 231 -1.53 -12.60 -16.71
N SER A 232 -1.63 -12.20 -17.97
CA SER A 232 -2.64 -12.71 -18.92
C SER A 232 -2.37 -14.16 -19.33
#